data_AF-A0A537J0V0-F1
#
_entry.id   AF-A0A537J0V0-F1
#
_cell.length_a   1.000
_cell.length_b   1.000
_cell.length_c   1.000
_cell.angle_alpha   90.00
_cell.angle_beta   90.00
_cell.angle_gamma   90.00
#
_symmetry.space_group_name_H-M   'P 1'
#
loop_
_entity.id
_entity.type
_entity.pdbx_description
1 polymer ?
#
loop_
_entity_poly.entity_id
_entity_poly.type
_entity_poly.pdbx_seq_one_letter_code
_entity_poly.pdbx_strand_id
1 'polypeptide(L)'
;MGWPFVLQQGLNGISFGLLLFLLASGLTLIFGLMRIANIAHGSYYLLGAYVGLSVMRWTHAFPLAILAGGLAVAGIGTLMQRWFLARFHQQTLAQVLLTMGFAFIFSD
;
A
#
# COMPACT_ATOMS: atom_id res chain seq x y z
N MET A 1 34.07 -11.67 -5.82
CA MET A 1 32.84 -11.58 -5.00
C MET A 1 33.11 -12.32 -3.70
N GLY A 2 33.00 -11.64 -2.54
CA GLY A 2 33.21 -12.28 -1.24
C GLY A 2 31.93 -12.90 -0.66
N TRP A 3 32.05 -13.83 0.28
CA TRP A 3 30.92 -14.37 1.05
C TRP A 3 29.99 -13.30 1.69
N PRO A 4 30.48 -12.13 2.21
CA PRO A 4 29.58 -11.13 2.78
C PRO A 4 28.66 -10.49 1.72
N PHE A 5 29.12 -10.37 0.47
CA PHE A 5 28.33 -9.82 -0.62
C PHE A 5 27.14 -10.72 -0.95
N VAL A 6 27.36 -12.04 -1.03
CA VAL A 6 26.30 -13.01 -1.31
C VAL A 6 25.24 -13.01 -0.21
N LEU A 7 25.66 -12.94 1.07
CA LEU A 7 24.73 -12.85 2.18
C LEU A 7 23.93 -11.55 2.18
N GLN A 8 24.58 -10.41 1.98
CA GLN A 8 23.89 -9.13 1.91
C GLN A 8 22.85 -9.14 0.79
N GLN A 9 23.18 -9.69 -0.38
CA GLN A 9 22.26 -9.76 -1.50
C GLN A 9 21.11 -10.75 -1.24
N GLY A 10 21.38 -11.88 -0.57
CA GLY A 10 20.36 -12.82 -0.13
C GLY A 10 19.38 -12.17 0.86
N LEU A 11 19.89 -11.46 1.86
CA LEU A 11 19.06 -10.75 2.84
C LEU A 11 18.24 -9.61 2.21
N ASN A 12 18.83 -8.86 1.27
CA ASN A 12 18.10 -7.86 0.49
C ASN A 12 16.99 -8.48 -0.34
N GLY A 13 17.26 -9.60 -1.01
CA GLY A 13 16.26 -10.33 -1.79
C GLY A 13 15.11 -10.82 -0.92
N ILE A 14 15.39 -11.38 0.26
CA ILE A 14 14.36 -11.81 1.22
C ILE A 14 13.57 -10.60 1.72
N SER A 15 14.24 -9.52 2.10
CA SER A 15 13.58 -8.31 2.63
C SER A 15 12.63 -7.71 1.59
N PHE A 16 13.08 -7.59 0.34
CA PHE A 16 12.25 -7.11 -0.77
C PHE A 16 11.12 -8.08 -1.10
N GLY A 17 11.40 -9.39 -1.08
CA GLY A 17 10.39 -10.43 -1.27
C GLY A 17 9.28 -10.40 -0.21
N LEU A 18 9.64 -10.18 1.06
CA LEU A 18 8.69 -10.02 2.16
C LEU A 18 7.82 -8.76 1.98
N LEU A 19 8.40 -7.65 1.52
CA LEU A 19 7.64 -6.44 1.20
C LEU A 19 6.62 -6.69 0.08
N LEU A 20 7.05 -7.31 -1.02
CA LEU A 20 6.15 -7.65 -2.13
C LEU A 20 5.08 -8.67 -1.72
N PHE A 21 5.44 -9.66 -0.91
CA PHE A 21 4.51 -10.63 -0.35
C PHE A 21 3.46 -9.96 0.55
N LEU A 22 3.88 -9.05 1.42
CA LEU A 22 2.96 -8.31 2.28
C LEU A 22 2.01 -7.43 1.44
N LEU A 23 2.53 -6.78 0.40
CA LEU A 23 1.73 -5.97 -0.51
C LEU A 23 0.69 -6.83 -1.25
N ALA A 24 1.10 -7.97 -1.80
CA ALA A 24 0.23 -8.89 -2.52
C ALA A 24 -0.81 -9.56 -1.61
N SER A 25 -0.40 -10.00 -0.42
CA SER A 25 -1.32 -10.61 0.55
C SER A 25 -2.38 -9.60 1.05
N GLY A 26 -2.05 -8.31 1.15
CA GLY A 26 -3.01 -7.25 1.44
C GLY A 26 -4.14 -7.17 0.41
N LEU A 27 -3.82 -7.20 -0.89
CA LEU A 27 -4.82 -7.22 -1.95
C LEU A 27 -5.69 -8.49 -1.88
N THR A 28 -5.06 -9.65 -1.66
CA THR A 28 -5.76 -10.94 -1.49
C THR A 28 -6.72 -10.93 -0.30
N LEU A 29 -6.32 -10.36 0.84
CA LEU A 29 -7.17 -10.24 2.02
C LEU A 29 -8.37 -9.33 1.77
N ILE A 30 -8.14 -8.18 1.14
CA ILE A 30 -9.21 -7.23 0.76
C ILE A 30 -10.21 -7.90 -0.17
N PHE A 31 -9.73 -8.55 -1.23
CA PHE A 31 -10.59 -9.23 -2.18
C PHE A 31 -11.28 -10.44 -1.55
N GLY A 32 -10.59 -11.22 -0.71
CA GLY A 32 -11.14 -12.40 -0.06
C GLY A 32 -12.24 -12.09 0.95
N LEU A 33 -12.12 -10.98 1.70
CA LEU A 33 -13.09 -10.58 2.70
C LEU A 33 -14.22 -9.72 2.14
N MET A 34 -13.90 -8.74 1.27
CA MET A 34 -14.87 -7.75 0.79
C MET A 34 -15.40 -8.03 -0.62
N ARG A 35 -14.75 -8.92 -1.39
CA ARG A 35 -15.03 -9.18 -2.82
C ARG A 35 -14.92 -7.94 -3.71
N ILE A 36 -14.06 -7.00 -3.33
CA ILE A 36 -13.79 -5.75 -4.07
C ILE A 36 -12.40 -5.83 -4.69
N ALA A 37 -12.32 -5.75 -6.02
CA ALA A 37 -11.05 -5.70 -6.74
C ALA A 37 -10.52 -4.25 -6.76
N ASN A 38 -9.67 -3.91 -5.79
CA ASN A 38 -9.11 -2.57 -5.67
C ASN A 38 -7.74 -2.45 -6.35
N ILE A 39 -7.70 -1.87 -7.55
CA ILE A 39 -6.45 -1.69 -8.32
C ILE A 39 -5.58 -0.57 -7.73
N ALA A 40 -6.17 0.42 -7.04
CA ALA A 40 -5.44 1.52 -6.39
C ALA A 40 -4.62 1.09 -5.15
N HIS A 41 -4.69 -0.19 -4.76
CA HIS A 41 -4.00 -0.72 -3.58
C HIS A 41 -2.50 -0.40 -3.57
N GLY A 42 -1.83 -0.54 -4.71
CA GLY A 42 -0.41 -0.21 -4.85
C GLY A 42 -0.13 1.28 -4.61
N SER A 43 -1.04 2.16 -5.02
CA SER A 43 -0.92 3.60 -4.81
C SER A 43 -1.05 3.99 -3.33
N TYR A 44 -1.86 3.28 -2.53
CA TYR A 44 -1.91 3.51 -1.08
C TYR A 44 -0.60 3.16 -0.38
N TYR A 45 0.06 2.08 -0.81
CA TYR A 45 1.39 1.73 -0.30
C TYR A 45 2.38 2.86 -0.55
N LEU A 46 2.39 3.42 -1.77
CA LEU A 46 3.25 4.55 -2.12
C LEU A 46 2.94 5.80 -1.30
N LEU A 47 1.66 6.16 -1.14
CA LEU A 47 1.24 7.29 -0.31
C LEU A 47 1.71 7.14 1.15
N GLY A 48 1.49 5.97 1.75
CA GLY A 48 1.96 5.68 3.11
C GLY A 48 3.47 5.74 3.24
N ALA A 49 4.20 5.21 2.25
CA ALA A 49 5.64 5.28 2.20
C ALA A 49 6.14 6.73 2.07
N TYR A 50 5.48 7.58 1.27
CA TYR A 50 5.85 8.98 1.10
C TYR A 50 5.62 9.80 2.37
N VAL A 51 4.50 9.56 3.05
CA VAL A 51 4.22 10.17 4.37
C VAL A 51 5.24 9.71 5.40
N GLY A 52 5.50 8.40 5.49
CA GLY A 52 6.50 7.86 6.41
C GLY A 52 7.91 8.40 6.14
N LEU A 53 8.31 8.46 4.86
CA LEU A 53 9.59 9.04 4.44
C LEU A 53 9.66 10.53 4.81
N SER A 54 8.58 11.27 4.63
CA SER A 54 8.50 12.68 5.00
C SER A 54 8.69 12.82 6.51
N VAL A 55 7.92 12.10 7.34
CA VAL A 55 8.07 12.16 8.80
C VAL A 55 9.48 11.73 9.25
N MET A 56 10.04 10.70 8.62
CA MET A 56 11.42 10.26 8.88
C MET A 56 12.44 11.38 8.61
N ARG A 57 12.29 12.13 7.52
CA ARG A 57 13.22 13.22 7.16
C ARG A 57 13.23 14.37 8.17
N TRP A 58 12.11 14.63 8.83
CA TRP A 58 11.98 15.74 9.79
C TRP A 58 12.24 15.30 11.23
N THR A 59 11.81 14.09 11.61
CA THR A 59 11.85 13.63 13.01
C THR A 59 13.01 12.68 13.31
N HIS A 60 13.59 12.05 12.28
CA HIS A 60 14.55 10.94 12.40
C HIS A 60 14.08 9.76 13.27
N ALA A 61 12.79 9.72 13.60
CA ALA A 61 12.21 8.70 14.47
C ALA A 61 11.47 7.66 13.62
N PHE A 62 12.08 6.48 13.49
CA PHE A 62 11.51 5.35 12.76
C PHE A 62 10.11 4.92 13.25
N PRO A 63 9.84 4.82 14.57
CA PRO A 63 8.50 4.45 15.04
C PRO A 63 7.43 5.48 14.65
N LEU A 64 7.76 6.77 14.72
CA LEU A 64 6.87 7.86 14.32
C LEU A 64 6.58 7.84 12.82
N ALA A 65 7.59 7.54 11.99
CA ALA A 65 7.41 7.39 10.55
C ALA A 65 6.44 6.25 10.19
N ILE A 66 6.58 5.09 10.83
CA ILE A 66 5.67 3.95 10.64
C ILE A 66 4.24 4.33 11.04
N LEU A 67 4.08 4.90 12.24
CA LEU A 67 2.76 5.27 12.75
C LEU A 67 2.09 6.31 11.87
N ALA A 68 2.81 7.35 11.45
CA ALA A 68 2.27 8.38 10.58
C ALA A 68 1.85 7.83 9.21
N GLY A 69 2.70 7.01 8.57
CA GLY A 69 2.37 6.38 7.29
C GLY A 69 1.14 5.45 7.40
N GLY A 70 1.10 4.63 8.45
CA GLY A 70 -0.02 3.72 8.72
C GLY A 70 -1.33 4.46 8.99
N LEU A 71 -1.31 5.50 9.83
CA LEU A 71 -2.50 6.30 10.13
C LEU A 71 -3.00 7.10 8.92
N ALA A 72 -2.09 7.64 8.11
CA ALA A 72 -2.46 8.35 6.89
C ALA A 72 -3.18 7.42 5.90
N VAL A 73 -2.63 6.23 5.64
CA VAL A 73 -3.27 5.25 4.74
C VAL A 73 -4.56 4.71 5.34
N ALA A 74 -4.63 4.46 6.65
CA ALA A 74 -5.85 4.04 7.32
C ALA A 74 -6.97 5.08 7.15
N GLY A 75 -6.65 6.36 7.29
CA GLY A 75 -7.59 7.47 7.05
C GLY A 75 -8.04 7.55 5.59
N ILE A 76 -7.09 7.56 4.65
CA ILE A 76 -7.40 7.61 3.21
C ILE A 76 -8.24 6.40 2.78
N GLY A 77 -7.86 5.20 3.21
CA GLY A 77 -8.55 3.96 2.89
C GLY A 77 -9.96 3.91 3.47
N THR A 78 -10.17 4.37 4.70
CA THR A 78 -11.52 4.44 5.29
C THR A 78 -12.40 5.48 4.60
N LEU A 79 -11.85 6.64 4.21
CA LEU A 79 -12.58 7.62 3.41
C LEU A 79 -12.97 7.02 2.04
N MET A 80 -12.02 6.41 1.34
CA MET A 80 -12.28 5.81 0.03
C MET A 80 -13.31 4.69 0.11
N GLN A 81 -13.24 3.85 1.15
CA GLN A 81 -14.22 2.79 1.38
C GLN A 81 -15.63 3.36 1.62
N ARG A 82 -15.78 4.33 2.52
CA ARG A 82 -17.09 4.85 2.95
C ARG A 82 -17.78 5.67 1.85
N TRP A 83 -17.02 6.53 1.17
CA TRP A 83 -17.61 7.51 0.24
C TRP A 83 -17.75 6.98 -1.18
N PHE A 84 -16.83 6.10 -1.62
CA PHE A 84 -16.75 5.67 -3.01
C PHE A 84 -17.07 4.18 -3.16
N LEU A 85 -16.27 3.30 -2.56
CA LEU A 85 -16.38 1.85 -2.81
C LEU A 85 -17.68 1.24 -2.29
N ALA A 86 -18.17 1.67 -1.11
CA ALA A 86 -19.43 1.21 -0.54
C ALA A 86 -20.64 1.50 -1.45
N ARG A 87 -20.57 2.57 -2.26
CA ARG A 87 -21.66 2.98 -3.15
C ARG A 87 -21.83 2.06 -4.37
N PHE A 88 -20.77 1.36 -4.76
CA PHE A 88 -20.74 0.50 -5.95
C PHE A 88 -20.51 -0.98 -5.60
N HIS A 89 -20.84 -1.41 -4.38
CA HIS A 89 -20.55 -2.77 -3.88
C HIS A 89 -21.00 -3.91 -4.83
N GLN A 90 -22.12 -3.74 -5.52
CA GLN A 90 -22.70 -4.76 -6.42
C GLN A 90 -22.23 -4.64 -7.89
N GLN A 91 -21.41 -3.64 -8.22
CA GLN A 91 -21.01 -3.33 -9.60
C GLN A 91 -19.49 -3.49 -9.79
N THR A 92 -19.05 -4.72 -10.03
CA THR A 92 -17.61 -5.06 -10.15
C THR A 92 -16.88 -4.21 -11.19
N LEU A 93 -17.46 -4.02 -12.38
CA LEU A 93 -16.84 -3.21 -13.43
C LEU A 93 -16.68 -1.75 -12.99
N ALA A 94 -17.70 -1.17 -12.36
CA ALA A 94 -17.65 0.21 -11.87
C ALA A 94 -16.61 0.38 -10.75
N GLN A 95 -16.46 -0.59 -9.84
CA GLN A 95 -15.41 -0.57 -8.81
C GLN A 95 -14.01 -0.58 -9.43
N VAL A 96 -13.78 -1.43 -10.42
CA VAL A 96 -12.50 -1.54 -11.10
C VAL A 96 -12.16 -0.23 -11.81
N LEU A 97 -13.11 0.34 -12.57
CA LEU A 97 -12.92 1.64 -13.25
C LEU A 97 -12.66 2.78 -12.26
N LEU A 98 -13.41 2.81 -11.16
CA LEU A 98 -13.24 3.81 -10.11
C LEU A 98 -11.86 3.72 -9.46
N THR A 99 -11.44 2.51 -9.08
CA THR A 99 -10.14 2.29 -8.45
C THR A 99 -8.98 2.51 -9.43
N MET A 100 -9.17 2.21 -10.72
CA MET A 100 -8.20 2.57 -11.75
C MET A 100 -8.05 4.10 -11.87
N GLY A 101 -9.17 4.84 -11.86
CA GLY A 101 -9.15 6.31 -11.88
C GLY A 101 -8.38 6.90 -10.69
N PHE A 102 -8.63 6.39 -9.48
CA PHE A 102 -7.86 6.79 -8.31
C PHE A 102 -6.39 6.38 -8.37
N ALA A 103 -6.09 5.19 -8.92
CA ALA A 103 -4.71 4.75 -9.08
C ALA A 103 -3.90 5.77 -9.90
N PHE A 104 -4.48 6.27 -11.00
CA PHE A 104 -3.86 7.30 -11.83
C PHE A 104 -3.69 8.64 -11.10
N ILE A 105 -4.72 9.12 -10.39
CA ILE A 105 -4.64 10.38 -9.63
C ILE A 105 -3.56 10.34 -8.55
N PHE A 106 -3.34 9.17 -7.93
CA PHE A 106 -2.32 9.02 -6.90
C PHE A 106 -0.92 8.72 -7.45
N SER A 107 -0.82 8.25 -8.69
CA SER A 107 0.46 7.90 -9.33
C SER A 107 1.07 9.02 -10.16
N ASP A 108 0.27 10.04 -10.51
CA ASP A 108 0.68 11.26 -11.22
C ASP A 108 1.13 12.34 -10.20
#